data_AF-A0ABD8AAP3-F1
#
_entry.id   AF-A0ABD8AAP3-F1
#
_cell.length_a   1.000
_cell.length_b   1.000
_cell.length_c   1.000
_cell.angle_alpha   90.00
_cell.angle_beta   90.00
_cell.angle_gamma   90.00
#
_symmetry.space_group_name_H-M   'P 1'
#
loop_
_entity.id
_entity.type
_entity.pdbx_description
1 polymer ?
#
loop_
_entity_poly.entity_id
_entity_poly.type
_entity_poly.pdbx_seq_one_letter_code
_entity_poly.pdbx_strand_id
1 'polypeptide(L)'
;MNELRRIERISILLGVLLCVALISTASAEEMTLERSFMQDEAALEHYAHLSPAHQAIVLKALEETYSESEFEETAAELKKIWGGTSALEEREKQELLASVIASVFTYYCLDAPNGISPMWTGYYPGYHENGVHNALAEIAGQKRGWDSTKTRLLNMHSADPDTWGVPQTVEHYLDGAPFFSNAPDKCKYYANEARSQLRSNINSESGWRCLSWSMHYMSDMSMPWHTQGAVDPVQLATHALYEGYVQDKFTDPEYGFKAALVSAPNTGGVISDPASSARGLALYSSLMYPALQASIATNPLGWGEEPFVKSATQDLLKMGLIYNMDLVDYATN
;
A
#
# COMPACT_ATOMS: atom_id res chain seq x y z
N MET A 1 42.99 -17.64 24.76
CA MET A 1 44.25 -16.85 24.60
C MET A 1 44.58 -16.85 23.12
N ASN A 2 44.28 -15.85 22.28
CA ASN A 2 44.22 -14.41 22.49
C ASN A 2 43.20 -13.79 21.51
N GLU A 3 41.98 -13.56 21.99
CA GLU A 3 41.39 -12.23 21.86
C GLU A 3 41.72 -11.54 23.17
N LEU A 4 42.69 -10.61 23.18
CA LEU A 4 42.94 -9.64 24.28
C LEU A 4 44.23 -8.79 24.09
N ARG A 5 44.67 -8.51 22.86
CA ARG A 5 45.69 -7.47 22.61
C ARG A 5 45.48 -6.76 21.28
N ARG A 6 44.52 -5.83 21.23
CA ARG A 6 44.67 -4.53 20.52
C ARG A 6 43.42 -3.66 20.68
N ILE A 7 43.06 -3.40 21.93
CA ILE A 7 42.57 -2.07 22.29
C ILE A 7 43.81 -1.34 22.78
N GLU A 8 44.24 -0.30 22.07
CA GLU A 8 44.86 0.91 22.61
C GLU A 8 45.34 1.79 21.45
N ARG A 9 44.44 2.66 20.99
CA ARG A 9 44.65 4.11 20.81
C ARG A 9 43.29 4.78 20.62
N ILE A 10 42.62 4.88 21.77
CA ILE A 10 41.78 5.99 22.26
C ILE A 10 42.48 7.34 21.94
N SER A 11 41.89 8.51 21.73
CA SER A 11 40.56 9.07 21.46
C SER A 11 40.74 10.61 21.43
N ILE A 12 39.69 11.35 21.07
CA ILE A 12 39.32 12.74 21.48
C ILE A 12 39.66 13.89 20.53
N LEU A 13 38.61 14.32 19.80
CA LEU A 13 38.04 15.68 19.65
C LEU A 13 36.91 15.53 18.60
N LEU A 14 35.59 15.44 18.87
CA LEU A 14 34.64 16.03 19.84
C LEU A 14 34.30 17.52 19.59
N GLY A 15 33.04 17.76 19.16
CA GLY A 15 32.27 19.02 19.22
C GLY A 15 32.23 19.77 17.88
N VAL A 16 31.10 20.01 17.19
CA VAL A 16 29.74 20.44 17.61
C VAL A 16 28.74 19.99 16.50
N LEU A 17 27.72 19.14 16.69
CA LEU A 17 26.41 19.25 17.37
C LEU A 17 25.37 20.23 16.76
N LEU A 18 24.17 19.68 16.56
CA LEU A 18 22.83 20.29 16.64
C LEU A 18 22.29 21.11 15.45
N CYS A 19 21.33 20.51 14.73
CA CYS A 19 19.91 20.88 14.86
C CYS A 19 18.99 19.78 14.27
N VAL A 20 17.95 19.43 15.03
CA VAL A 20 16.80 18.55 14.70
C VAL A 20 17.03 17.03 14.81
N ALA A 21 17.18 16.52 16.03
CA ALA A 21 16.79 15.14 16.37
C ALA A 21 16.57 15.00 17.88
N LEU A 22 15.76 15.88 18.47
CA LEU A 22 15.26 15.73 19.83
C LEU A 22 13.81 16.17 19.88
N ILE A 23 12.93 15.35 19.30
CA ILE A 23 11.56 15.17 19.77
C ILE A 23 11.29 13.66 19.77
N SER A 24 10.93 13.17 20.97
CA SER A 24 10.40 11.86 21.36
C SER A 24 11.22 10.60 21.07
N THR A 25 12.23 10.36 21.90
CA THR A 25 12.46 9.01 22.45
C THR A 25 11.43 8.73 23.54
N ALA A 26 10.16 8.57 23.15
CA ALA A 26 9.32 7.58 23.79
C ALA A 26 9.58 6.30 22.99
N SER A 27 9.81 5.18 23.67
CA SER A 27 10.05 3.90 23.01
C SER A 27 8.91 3.60 22.04
N ALA A 28 9.17 3.69 20.73
CA ALA A 28 8.39 2.97 19.75
C ALA A 28 8.67 1.48 20.03
N GLU A 29 7.95 0.90 20.99
CA GLU A 29 7.77 -0.54 21.01
C GLU A 29 7.32 -0.95 19.61
N GLU A 30 7.93 -2.01 19.08
CA GLU A 30 7.61 -2.54 17.76
C GLU A 30 6.08 -2.73 17.67
N MET A 31 5.45 -1.88 16.86
CA MET A 31 4.01 -1.78 16.80
C MET A 31 3.51 -2.84 15.82
N THR A 32 2.86 -3.87 16.35
CA THR A 32 2.28 -4.95 15.52
C THR A 32 0.94 -4.49 14.93
N LEU A 33 0.47 -5.18 13.88
CA LEU A 33 -0.86 -4.91 13.31
C LEU A 33 -1.96 -5.13 14.36
N GLU A 34 -1.87 -6.21 15.15
CA GLU A 34 -2.85 -6.51 16.20
C GLU A 34 -2.93 -5.36 17.20
N ARG A 35 -1.79 -4.84 17.66
CA ARG A 35 -1.76 -3.71 18.60
C ARG A 35 -2.39 -2.44 18.02
N SER A 36 -2.34 -2.29 16.71
CA SER A 36 -2.88 -1.13 16.02
C SER A 36 -4.39 -1.24 15.83
N PHE A 37 -4.88 -2.42 15.46
CA PHE A 37 -6.31 -2.71 15.41
C PHE A 37 -6.97 -2.77 16.79
N MET A 38 -6.22 -3.12 17.84
CA MET A 38 -6.67 -3.01 19.24
C MET A 38 -7.13 -1.60 19.62
N GLN A 39 -6.69 -0.58 18.89
CA GLN A 39 -7.00 0.82 19.14
C GLN A 39 -7.98 1.40 18.11
N ASP A 40 -8.45 0.57 17.18
CA ASP A 40 -9.47 0.91 16.18
C ASP A 40 -10.84 0.41 16.66
N GLU A 41 -11.49 1.21 17.50
CA GLU A 41 -12.81 0.87 18.05
C GLU A 41 -13.85 0.61 16.95
N ALA A 42 -13.76 1.31 15.83
CA ALA A 42 -14.69 1.15 14.71
C ALA A 42 -14.48 -0.20 14.00
N ALA A 43 -13.23 -0.60 13.77
CA ALA A 43 -12.91 -1.90 13.19
C ALA A 43 -13.31 -3.06 14.12
N LEU A 44 -13.02 -2.94 15.42
CA LEU A 44 -13.39 -3.94 16.42
C LEU A 44 -14.92 -4.11 16.48
N GLU A 45 -15.66 -2.99 16.55
CA GLU A 45 -17.12 -3.00 16.56
C GLU A 45 -17.71 -3.60 15.26
N HIS A 46 -17.10 -3.29 14.11
CA HIS A 46 -17.49 -3.88 12.82
C HIS A 46 -17.32 -5.41 12.83
N TYR A 47 -16.17 -5.91 13.28
CA TYR A 47 -15.89 -7.35 13.32
C TYR A 47 -16.74 -8.11 14.35
N ALA A 48 -17.16 -7.44 15.42
CA ALA A 48 -18.09 -7.99 16.39
C ALA A 48 -19.52 -8.18 15.82
N HIS A 49 -19.89 -7.44 14.77
CA HIS A 49 -21.26 -7.38 14.23
C HIS A 49 -21.35 -7.71 12.73
N LEU A 50 -20.46 -8.58 12.24
CA LEU A 50 -20.42 -8.98 10.84
C LEU A 50 -21.72 -9.64 10.38
N SER A 51 -22.13 -9.33 9.15
CA SER A 51 -23.22 -10.05 8.47
C SER A 51 -22.82 -11.53 8.23
N PRO A 52 -23.77 -12.46 8.09
CA PRO A 52 -23.44 -13.87 7.81
C PRO A 52 -22.53 -14.07 6.59
N ALA A 53 -22.64 -13.22 5.57
CA ALA A 53 -21.77 -13.25 4.40
C ALA A 53 -20.32 -12.86 4.75
N HIS A 54 -20.13 -11.82 5.56
CA HIS A 54 -18.79 -11.39 5.99
C HIS A 54 -18.18 -12.37 6.98
N GLN A 55 -19.00 -12.98 7.85
CA GLN A 55 -18.57 -14.05 8.75
C GLN A 55 -17.98 -15.23 7.96
N ALA A 56 -18.60 -15.65 6.85
CA ALA A 56 -18.08 -16.72 6.01
C ALA A 56 -16.72 -16.38 5.39
N ILE A 57 -16.50 -15.12 5.00
CA ILE A 57 -15.23 -14.62 4.44
C ILE A 57 -14.12 -14.62 5.50
N VAL A 58 -14.44 -14.18 6.73
CA VAL A 58 -13.51 -14.23 7.87
C VAL A 58 -13.16 -15.68 8.21
N LEU A 59 -14.15 -16.56 8.35
CA LEU A 59 -13.89 -17.97 8.68
C LEU A 59 -13.03 -18.66 7.62
N LYS A 60 -13.24 -18.36 6.33
CA LYS A 60 -12.39 -18.90 5.26
C LYS A 60 -10.93 -18.45 5.40
N ALA A 61 -10.70 -17.17 5.68
CA ALA A 61 -9.33 -16.67 5.89
C ALA A 61 -8.66 -17.39 7.06
N LEU A 62 -9.36 -17.53 8.19
CA LEU A 62 -8.83 -18.19 9.37
C LEU A 62 -8.55 -19.68 9.13
N GLU A 63 -9.41 -20.40 8.39
CA GLU A 63 -9.21 -21.81 8.04
C GLU A 63 -7.90 -22.04 7.27
N GLU A 64 -7.48 -21.08 6.44
CA GLU A 64 -6.26 -21.15 5.65
C GLU A 64 -5.02 -20.64 6.40
N THR A 65 -5.19 -19.70 7.33
CA THR A 65 -4.06 -19.11 8.07
C THR A 65 -3.72 -19.83 9.37
N TYR A 66 -4.68 -20.48 10.01
CA TYR A 66 -4.52 -21.06 11.34
C TYR A 66 -4.27 -22.56 11.27
N SER A 67 -3.68 -23.11 12.34
CA SER A 67 -3.71 -24.56 12.54
C SER A 67 -5.15 -25.04 12.77
N GLU A 68 -5.46 -26.30 12.43
CA GLU A 68 -6.82 -26.86 12.59
C GLU A 68 -7.39 -26.64 14.00
N SER A 69 -6.59 -26.88 15.05
CA SER A 69 -7.03 -26.67 16.44
C SER A 69 -7.28 -25.20 16.78
N GLU A 70 -6.42 -24.30 16.29
CA GLU A 70 -6.54 -22.86 16.55
C GLU A 70 -7.74 -22.27 15.80
N PHE A 71 -7.97 -22.73 14.57
CA PHE A 71 -9.16 -22.41 13.80
C PHE A 71 -10.42 -22.87 14.51
N GLU A 72 -10.50 -24.12 14.96
CA GLU A 72 -11.68 -24.64 15.65
C GLU A 72 -12.01 -23.84 16.92
N GLU A 73 -11.01 -23.53 17.74
CA GLU A 73 -11.17 -22.74 18.96
C GLU A 73 -11.61 -21.30 18.66
N THR A 74 -10.90 -20.63 17.75
CA THR A 74 -11.18 -19.24 17.35
C THR A 74 -12.55 -19.12 16.70
N ALA A 75 -12.87 -20.01 15.76
CA ALA A 75 -14.15 -19.99 15.06
C ALA A 75 -15.32 -20.28 16.01
N ALA A 76 -15.12 -21.15 17.01
CA ALA A 76 -16.13 -21.40 18.03
C ALA A 76 -16.39 -20.14 18.86
N GLU A 77 -15.35 -19.41 19.27
CA GLU A 77 -15.52 -18.19 20.05
C GLU A 77 -16.08 -17.03 19.23
N LEU A 78 -15.63 -16.84 17.99
CA LEU A 78 -16.21 -15.84 17.06
C LEU A 78 -17.71 -16.05 16.86
N LYS A 79 -18.15 -17.30 16.68
CA LYS A 79 -19.59 -17.62 16.58
C LYS A 79 -20.36 -17.23 17.85
N LYS A 80 -19.75 -17.36 19.04
CA LYS A 80 -20.36 -16.89 20.29
C LYS A 80 -20.37 -15.37 20.37
N ILE A 81 -19.32 -14.68 19.90
CA ILE A 81 -19.28 -13.20 19.82
C ILE A 81 -20.40 -12.70 18.90
N TRP A 82 -20.46 -13.19 17.66
CA TRP A 82 -21.51 -12.82 16.70
C TRP A 82 -22.92 -13.20 17.16
N GLY A 83 -23.04 -14.27 17.96
CA GLY A 83 -24.30 -14.70 18.58
C GLY A 83 -24.66 -13.95 19.88
N GLY A 84 -23.79 -13.08 20.40
CA GLY A 84 -24.00 -12.37 21.66
C GLY A 84 -23.93 -13.26 22.91
N THR A 85 -23.32 -14.45 22.82
CA THR A 85 -23.23 -15.43 23.90
C THR A 85 -21.80 -15.68 24.39
N SER A 86 -20.82 -14.92 23.88
CA SER A 86 -19.41 -15.00 24.32
C SER A 86 -19.31 -14.69 25.81
N ALA A 87 -18.56 -15.52 26.53
CA ALA A 87 -18.28 -15.35 27.96
C ALA A 87 -16.97 -14.59 28.24
N LEU A 88 -16.18 -14.31 27.20
CA LEU A 88 -14.95 -13.52 27.31
C LEU A 88 -15.21 -12.13 27.91
N GLU A 89 -14.24 -11.62 28.66
CA GLU A 89 -14.24 -10.22 29.07
C GLU A 89 -14.03 -9.29 27.86
N GLU A 90 -14.45 -8.04 27.95
CA GLU A 90 -14.39 -7.10 26.80
C GLU A 90 -12.97 -6.94 26.25
N ARG A 91 -11.97 -6.91 27.13
CA ARG A 91 -10.57 -6.83 26.70
C ARG A 91 -10.13 -8.08 25.93
N GLU A 92 -10.51 -9.27 26.39
CA GLU A 92 -10.18 -10.53 25.72
C GLU A 92 -10.89 -10.64 24.35
N LYS A 93 -12.14 -10.14 24.27
CA LYS A 93 -12.84 -10.01 22.98
C LYS A 93 -12.08 -9.08 22.03
N GLN A 94 -11.65 -7.91 22.50
CA GLN A 94 -10.89 -6.96 21.69
C GLN A 94 -9.57 -7.58 21.21
N GLU A 95 -8.84 -8.26 22.09
CA GLU A 95 -7.58 -8.94 21.75
C GLU A 95 -7.80 -10.03 20.69
N LEU A 96 -8.85 -10.85 20.84
CA LEU A 96 -9.24 -11.84 19.84
C LEU A 96 -9.63 -11.19 18.51
N LEU A 97 -10.49 -10.17 18.53
CA LEU A 97 -10.95 -9.49 17.32
C LEU A 97 -9.82 -8.78 16.60
N ALA A 98 -8.90 -8.12 17.32
CA ALA A 98 -7.73 -7.48 16.72
C ALA A 98 -6.80 -8.51 16.07
N SER A 99 -6.60 -9.67 16.70
CA SER A 99 -5.86 -10.79 16.10
C SER A 99 -6.55 -11.30 14.84
N VAL A 100 -7.87 -11.48 14.87
CA VAL A 100 -8.65 -11.93 13.71
C VAL A 100 -8.60 -10.91 12.57
N ILE A 101 -8.73 -9.62 12.86
CA ILE A 101 -8.57 -8.54 11.86
C ILE A 101 -7.18 -8.62 11.23
N ALA A 102 -6.12 -8.73 12.05
CA ALA A 102 -4.76 -8.85 11.55
C ALA A 102 -4.57 -10.10 10.67
N SER A 103 -5.16 -11.24 11.04
CA SER A 103 -5.08 -12.48 10.24
C SER A 103 -5.87 -12.40 8.95
N VAL A 104 -7.09 -11.83 8.98
CA VAL A 104 -7.90 -11.61 7.77
C VAL A 104 -7.21 -10.62 6.83
N PHE A 105 -6.66 -9.53 7.39
CA PHE A 105 -5.82 -8.60 6.67
C PHE A 105 -4.66 -9.35 6.04
N THR A 106 -3.87 -10.07 6.83
CA THR A 106 -2.72 -10.86 6.35
C THR A 106 -3.11 -11.85 5.25
N TYR A 107 -4.26 -12.53 5.35
CA TYR A 107 -4.69 -13.51 4.35
C TYR A 107 -5.03 -12.88 3.00
N TYR A 108 -5.83 -11.81 3.00
CA TYR A 108 -6.26 -11.16 1.75
C TYR A 108 -5.24 -10.15 1.22
N CYS A 109 -4.34 -9.66 2.09
CA CYS A 109 -3.28 -8.73 1.75
C CYS A 109 -1.93 -9.39 1.50
N LEU A 110 -1.67 -10.64 1.86
CA LEU A 110 -0.39 -11.29 1.58
C LEU A 110 -0.61 -12.53 0.71
N ASP A 111 -0.36 -12.41 -0.60
CA ASP A 111 -0.26 -13.58 -1.46
C ASP A 111 1.02 -14.37 -1.08
N ALA A 112 0.84 -15.55 -0.46
CA ALA A 112 1.93 -16.49 -0.16
C ALA A 112 2.71 -16.91 -1.44
N PRO A 113 3.96 -17.42 -1.38
CA PRO A 113 4.90 -17.56 -0.27
C PRO A 113 6.10 -16.57 -0.36
N ASN A 114 6.05 -15.52 -1.19
CA ASN A 114 7.22 -14.63 -1.41
C ASN A 114 6.89 -13.12 -1.60
N GLY A 115 5.73 -12.60 -1.21
CA GLY A 115 5.45 -11.16 -1.37
C GLY A 115 4.41 -10.63 -0.41
N ILE A 116 4.59 -9.39 0.05
CA ILE A 116 3.76 -8.69 1.02
C ILE A 116 2.89 -7.64 0.27
N SER A 117 1.68 -7.38 0.78
CA SER A 117 0.63 -6.46 0.31
C SER A 117 -0.12 -6.90 -0.97
N PRO A 118 -1.45 -6.65 -1.08
CA PRO A 118 -2.09 -6.66 -2.38
C PRO A 118 -1.49 -5.45 -3.08
N MET A 119 -0.75 -5.75 -4.15
CA MET A 119 0.10 -4.81 -4.87
C MET A 119 -0.79 -4.08 -5.88
N TRP A 120 -0.76 -2.75 -5.97
CA TRP A 120 -1.25 -2.05 -7.17
C TRP A 120 -0.28 -2.33 -8.32
N THR A 121 -0.41 -3.54 -8.86
CA THR A 121 0.71 -4.48 -8.97
C THR A 121 2.06 -3.96 -9.46
N GLY A 122 3.14 -4.40 -8.84
CA GLY A 122 4.51 -4.15 -9.27
C GLY A 122 5.35 -5.42 -9.14
N TYR A 123 6.50 -5.44 -9.80
CA TYR A 123 7.45 -6.54 -9.66
C TYR A 123 8.70 -6.05 -8.93
N TYR A 124 9.08 -6.78 -7.89
CA TYR A 124 10.31 -6.62 -7.13
C TYR A 124 11.13 -7.93 -7.19
N PRO A 125 12.48 -7.89 -7.15
CA PRO A 125 13.35 -6.72 -7.34
C PRO A 125 13.71 -6.47 -8.80
N GLY A 126 14.12 -5.24 -9.13
CA GLY A 126 14.77 -4.92 -10.40
C GLY A 126 13.84 -4.33 -11.45
N TYR A 127 14.31 -4.29 -12.70
CA TYR A 127 13.58 -3.65 -13.80
C TYR A 127 12.50 -4.60 -14.34
N HIS A 128 11.28 -4.07 -14.49
CA HIS A 128 10.16 -4.83 -15.02
C HIS A 128 9.30 -3.97 -15.94
N GLU A 129 9.14 -4.43 -17.18
CA GLU A 129 8.36 -3.74 -18.21
C GLU A 129 6.83 -3.92 -18.03
N ASN A 130 6.42 -4.88 -17.20
CA ASN A 130 5.04 -5.36 -17.12
C ASN A 130 4.39 -5.18 -15.75
N GLY A 131 5.10 -4.61 -14.76
CA GLY A 131 4.52 -4.22 -13.49
C GLY A 131 3.81 -2.87 -13.62
N VAL A 132 2.59 -2.76 -13.09
CA VAL A 132 1.77 -1.54 -13.14
C VAL A 132 2.48 -0.37 -12.48
N HIS A 133 2.96 -0.52 -11.23
CA HIS A 133 3.77 0.50 -10.56
C HIS A 133 5.04 0.85 -11.37
N ASN A 134 5.78 -0.18 -11.80
CA ASN A 134 7.04 -0.02 -12.53
C ASN A 134 6.81 0.81 -13.82
N ALA A 135 5.78 0.48 -14.58
CA ALA A 135 5.43 1.17 -15.83
C ALA A 135 4.88 2.58 -15.58
N LEU A 136 4.02 2.78 -14.57
CA LEU A 136 3.52 4.11 -14.19
C LEU A 136 4.67 5.08 -13.88
N ALA A 137 5.63 4.64 -13.07
CA ALA A 137 6.78 5.45 -12.67
C ALA A 137 7.74 5.71 -13.85
N GLU A 138 8.03 4.68 -14.65
CA GLU A 138 8.91 4.82 -15.82
C GLU A 138 8.32 5.78 -16.87
N ILE A 139 7.06 5.55 -17.25
CA ILE A 139 6.38 6.34 -18.29
C ILE A 139 6.22 7.79 -17.84
N ALA A 140 5.99 8.05 -16.55
CA ALA A 140 5.95 9.41 -16.00
C ALA A 140 7.28 10.15 -16.25
N GLY A 141 8.42 9.53 -15.91
CA GLY A 141 9.74 10.11 -16.15
C GLY A 141 10.04 10.31 -17.64
N GLN A 142 9.67 9.35 -18.49
CA GLN A 142 9.84 9.43 -19.95
C GLN A 142 9.03 10.59 -20.54
N LYS A 143 7.77 10.75 -20.12
CA LYS A 143 6.88 11.83 -20.57
C LYS A 143 7.41 13.22 -20.16
N ARG A 144 8.11 13.31 -19.03
CA ARG A 144 8.82 14.53 -18.60
C ARG A 144 10.21 14.72 -19.20
N GLY A 145 10.63 13.85 -20.12
CA GLY A 145 11.84 14.02 -20.92
C GLY A 145 13.13 13.60 -20.22
N TRP A 146 13.04 12.81 -19.14
CA TRP A 146 14.22 12.26 -18.49
C TRP A 146 14.81 11.09 -19.27
N ASP A 147 16.12 10.92 -19.17
CA ASP A 147 16.84 9.86 -19.89
C ASP A 147 16.55 8.47 -19.32
N SER A 148 16.89 7.45 -20.12
CA SER A 148 16.65 6.04 -19.79
C SER A 148 17.32 5.57 -18.50
N THR A 149 18.39 6.22 -18.05
CA THR A 149 19.04 5.86 -16.78
C THR A 149 18.17 6.28 -15.62
N LYS A 150 17.57 7.48 -15.66
CA LYS A 150 16.71 7.99 -14.59
C LYS A 150 15.37 7.28 -14.56
N THR A 151 14.74 7.10 -15.73
CA THR A 151 13.44 6.43 -15.80
C THR A 151 13.54 4.95 -15.42
N ARG A 152 14.70 4.31 -15.68
CA ARG A 152 14.96 2.95 -15.19
C ARG A 152 15.04 2.87 -13.66
N LEU A 153 15.58 3.88 -12.98
CA LEU A 153 15.59 3.92 -11.52
C LEU A 153 14.16 4.06 -10.96
N LEU A 154 13.32 4.88 -11.60
CA LEU A 154 11.90 4.97 -11.26
C LEU A 154 11.17 3.64 -11.49
N ASN A 155 11.48 2.93 -12.56
CA ASN A 155 10.93 1.60 -12.79
C ASN A 155 11.36 0.62 -11.69
N MET A 156 12.66 0.56 -11.41
CA MET A 156 13.26 -0.50 -10.59
C MET A 156 12.82 -0.49 -9.13
N HIS A 157 12.43 0.67 -8.62
CA HIS A 157 12.22 0.89 -7.20
C HIS A 157 10.77 1.21 -6.83
N SER A 158 9.88 1.38 -7.80
CA SER A 158 8.49 1.75 -7.53
C SER A 158 7.68 0.63 -6.89
N ALA A 159 8.15 -0.61 -6.93
CA ALA A 159 7.52 -1.75 -6.24
C ALA A 159 8.22 -2.09 -4.91
N ASP A 160 9.30 -1.37 -4.55
CA ASP A 160 9.98 -1.62 -3.28
C ASP A 160 9.04 -1.48 -2.06
N PRO A 161 8.14 -0.46 -1.97
CA PRO A 161 7.32 -0.28 -0.78
C PRO A 161 6.43 -1.47 -0.43
N ASP A 162 5.92 -2.20 -1.43
CA ASP A 162 5.15 -3.44 -1.23
C ASP A 162 5.92 -4.48 -0.39
N THR A 163 7.25 -4.44 -0.42
CA THR A 163 8.13 -5.44 0.20
C THR A 163 8.66 -5.05 1.58
N TRP A 164 8.30 -3.87 2.09
CA TRP A 164 8.90 -3.34 3.31
C TRP A 164 8.42 -3.96 4.62
N GLY A 165 7.42 -4.83 4.53
CA GLY A 165 6.92 -5.57 5.68
C GLY A 165 5.47 -5.30 5.98
N VAL A 166 4.91 -6.17 6.82
CA VAL A 166 3.53 -6.14 7.28
C VAL A 166 3.13 -4.80 7.96
N PRO A 167 3.98 -4.15 8.78
CA PRO A 167 3.64 -2.85 9.36
C PRO A 167 3.47 -1.73 8.33
N GLN A 168 4.11 -1.84 7.16
CA GLN A 168 4.07 -0.83 6.11
C GLN A 168 2.85 -1.01 5.19
N THR A 169 2.25 -2.20 5.14
CA THR A 169 1.08 -2.53 4.29
C THR A 169 -0.11 -1.59 4.54
N VAL A 170 -0.36 -1.21 5.79
CA VAL A 170 -1.44 -0.25 6.11
C VAL A 170 -1.13 1.16 5.61
N GLU A 171 0.15 1.50 5.41
CA GLU A 171 0.59 2.82 4.92
C GLU A 171 0.31 3.02 3.42
N HIS A 172 -0.16 2.00 2.70
CA HIS A 172 -0.63 2.10 1.30
C HIS A 172 -2.06 2.65 1.19
N TYR A 173 -2.80 2.71 2.31
CA TYR A 173 -4.17 3.17 2.32
C TYR A 173 -4.25 4.69 2.59
N LEU A 174 -5.33 5.32 2.11
CA LEU A 174 -5.61 6.76 2.24
C LEU A 174 -5.60 7.25 3.69
N ASP A 175 -6.21 6.46 4.58
CA ASP A 175 -6.37 6.81 5.99
C ASP A 175 -5.39 6.03 6.89
N GLY A 176 -4.69 5.04 6.35
CA GLY A 176 -3.77 4.20 7.10
C GLY A 176 -4.49 3.30 8.11
N ALA A 177 -3.77 2.96 9.18
CA ALA A 177 -4.33 2.41 10.42
C ALA A 177 -3.87 3.29 11.60
N PRO A 178 -4.55 3.25 12.75
CA PRO A 178 -4.13 4.02 13.92
C PRO A 178 -2.63 3.87 14.20
N PHE A 179 -1.97 4.99 14.55
CA PHE A 179 -0.53 5.10 14.83
C PHE A 179 0.43 4.89 13.65
N PHE A 180 -0.05 4.36 12.53
CA PHE A 180 0.73 4.29 11.29
C PHE A 180 0.54 5.55 10.45
N SER A 181 1.46 5.76 9.50
CA SER A 181 1.26 6.78 8.47
C SER A 181 0.23 6.29 7.44
N ASN A 182 -0.01 7.11 6.42
CA ASN A 182 -0.90 6.80 5.31
C ASN A 182 -0.21 7.12 3.98
N ALA A 183 -0.79 6.68 2.87
CA ALA A 183 -0.17 6.83 1.57
C ALA A 183 0.07 8.29 1.18
N PRO A 184 -0.87 9.24 1.40
CA PRO A 184 -0.60 10.66 1.18
C PRO A 184 0.62 11.20 1.93
N ASP A 185 0.77 10.85 3.21
CA ASP A 185 1.86 11.33 4.06
C ASP A 185 3.21 10.70 3.64
N LYS A 186 3.22 9.42 3.26
CA LYS A 186 4.40 8.75 2.68
C LYS A 186 4.77 9.31 1.32
N CYS A 187 3.79 9.51 0.44
CA CYS A 187 3.98 10.17 -0.85
C CYS A 187 4.71 11.51 -0.67
N LYS A 188 4.25 12.33 0.28
CA LYS A 188 4.87 13.63 0.61
C LYS A 188 6.25 13.48 1.21
N TYR A 189 6.43 12.60 2.18
CA TYR A 189 7.72 12.37 2.80
C TYR A 189 8.79 12.04 1.74
N TYR A 190 8.53 11.05 0.89
CA TYR A 190 9.48 10.63 -0.13
C TYR A 190 9.63 11.64 -1.28
N ALA A 191 8.57 12.38 -1.65
CA ALA A 191 8.67 13.47 -2.62
C ALA A 191 9.60 14.59 -2.13
N ASN A 192 9.51 14.94 -0.85
CA ASN A 192 10.36 15.97 -0.24
C ASN A 192 11.82 15.53 -0.16
N GLU A 193 12.06 14.27 0.24
CA GLU A 193 13.41 13.69 0.26
C GLU A 193 14.01 13.65 -1.14
N ALA A 194 13.24 13.22 -2.14
CA ALA A 194 13.64 13.25 -3.53
C ALA A 194 13.99 14.67 -3.99
N ARG A 195 13.11 15.64 -3.73
CA ARG A 195 13.29 17.04 -4.12
C ARG A 195 14.55 17.65 -3.51
N SER A 196 14.79 17.41 -2.22
CA SER A 196 15.99 17.88 -1.52
C SER A 196 17.27 17.37 -2.19
N GLN A 197 17.30 16.07 -2.50
CA GLN A 197 18.46 15.40 -3.07
C GLN A 197 18.67 15.74 -4.55
N LEU A 198 17.62 15.72 -5.37
CA LEU A 198 17.71 15.93 -6.82
C LEU A 198 18.01 17.37 -7.21
N ARG A 199 17.51 18.35 -6.44
CA ARG A 199 17.89 19.77 -6.63
C ARG A 199 19.36 20.03 -6.31
N SER A 200 19.91 19.28 -5.36
CA SER A 200 21.33 19.38 -5.00
C SER A 200 22.22 18.61 -5.98
N ASN A 201 21.76 17.46 -6.45
CA ASN A 201 22.44 16.61 -7.41
C ASN A 201 21.41 15.80 -8.21
N ILE A 202 21.14 16.20 -9.44
CA ILE A 202 20.19 15.51 -10.33
C ILE A 202 20.61 14.07 -10.66
N ASN A 203 21.86 13.71 -10.38
CA ASN A 203 22.37 12.34 -10.52
C ASN A 203 22.30 11.51 -9.24
N SER A 204 21.70 12.02 -8.15
CA SER A 204 21.51 11.27 -6.92
C SER A 204 20.61 10.06 -7.15
N GLU A 205 21.18 8.86 -7.16
CA GLU A 205 20.40 7.61 -7.26
C GLU A 205 19.41 7.49 -6.11
N SER A 206 19.82 7.85 -4.90
CA SER A 206 18.96 7.89 -3.71
C SER A 206 17.78 8.88 -3.90
N GLY A 207 18.02 10.02 -4.55
CA GLY A 207 16.95 10.98 -4.86
C GLY A 207 15.92 10.42 -5.84
N TRP A 208 16.38 9.74 -6.90
CA TRP A 208 15.50 9.06 -7.86
C TRP A 208 14.76 7.88 -7.22
N ARG A 209 15.39 7.17 -6.29
CA ARG A 209 14.76 6.10 -5.52
C ARG A 209 13.65 6.62 -4.61
N CYS A 210 13.89 7.72 -3.89
CA CYS A 210 12.83 8.38 -3.12
C CYS A 210 11.68 8.85 -4.03
N LEU A 211 11.98 9.40 -5.22
CA LEU A 211 10.92 9.77 -6.16
C LEU A 211 10.11 8.55 -6.60
N SER A 212 10.79 7.43 -6.85
CA SER A 212 10.17 6.15 -7.18
C SER A 212 9.20 5.67 -6.09
N TRP A 213 9.61 5.74 -4.83
CA TRP A 213 8.75 5.39 -3.70
C TRP A 213 7.60 6.38 -3.51
N SER A 214 7.81 7.67 -3.77
CA SER A 214 6.73 8.66 -3.77
C SER A 214 5.67 8.35 -4.82
N MET A 215 6.09 7.98 -6.04
CA MET A 215 5.20 7.58 -7.12
C MET A 215 4.42 6.31 -6.81
N HIS A 216 5.01 5.38 -6.06
CA HIS A 216 4.30 4.20 -5.56
C HIS A 216 3.05 4.61 -4.77
N TYR A 217 3.24 5.33 -3.66
CA TYR A 217 2.12 5.77 -2.80
C TYR A 217 1.14 6.71 -3.51
N MET A 218 1.60 7.49 -4.49
CA MET A 218 0.69 8.27 -5.35
C MET A 218 -0.14 7.36 -6.26
N SER A 219 0.46 6.31 -6.82
CA SER A 219 -0.24 5.35 -7.67
C SER A 219 -1.26 4.54 -6.87
N ASP A 220 -0.99 4.21 -5.62
CA ASP A 220 -1.97 3.57 -4.72
C ASP A 220 -3.24 4.41 -4.60
N MET A 221 -3.13 5.74 -4.58
CA MET A 221 -4.30 6.62 -4.55
C MET A 221 -5.10 6.61 -5.86
N SER A 222 -4.56 6.08 -6.96
CA SER A 222 -5.35 5.79 -8.17
C SER A 222 -6.09 4.46 -8.09
N MET A 223 -5.85 3.66 -7.04
CA MET A 223 -6.52 2.40 -6.81
C MET A 223 -7.73 2.58 -5.87
N PRO A 224 -8.95 2.21 -6.29
CA PRO A 224 -10.16 2.46 -5.50
C PRO A 224 -10.17 1.81 -4.10
N TRP A 225 -9.73 0.57 -3.93
CA TRP A 225 -9.67 -0.11 -2.63
C TRP A 225 -8.65 0.49 -1.65
N HIS A 226 -7.53 1.09 -2.12
CA HIS A 226 -6.63 1.83 -1.22
C HIS A 226 -7.29 3.06 -0.60
N THR A 227 -8.48 3.48 -1.07
CA THR A 227 -9.22 4.63 -0.52
C THR A 227 -10.26 4.28 0.54
N GLN A 228 -10.54 3.00 0.78
CA GLN A 228 -11.66 2.58 1.63
C GLN A 228 -11.24 2.08 3.03
N GLY A 229 -9.94 2.09 3.33
CA GLY A 229 -9.36 1.65 4.60
C GLY A 229 -8.90 0.19 4.58
N ALA A 230 -8.27 -0.27 5.66
CA ALA A 230 -7.58 -1.57 5.69
C ALA A 230 -8.37 -2.70 6.39
N VAL A 231 -9.67 -2.52 6.66
CA VAL A 231 -10.36 -3.34 7.68
C VAL A 231 -11.54 -4.16 7.19
N ASP A 232 -12.29 -3.77 6.14
CA ASP A 232 -13.47 -4.54 5.72
C ASP A 232 -13.07 -5.87 5.02
N PRO A 233 -13.47 -7.05 5.53
CA PRO A 233 -13.11 -8.35 4.93
C PRO A 233 -13.54 -8.51 3.47
N VAL A 234 -14.71 -8.00 3.08
CA VAL A 234 -15.18 -8.09 1.70
C VAL A 234 -14.33 -7.20 0.81
N GLN A 235 -14.06 -5.98 1.27
CA GLN A 235 -13.18 -5.06 0.59
C GLN A 235 -11.82 -5.72 0.33
N LEU A 236 -11.18 -6.27 1.36
CA LEU A 236 -9.87 -6.91 1.24
C LEU A 236 -9.88 -8.07 0.23
N ALA A 237 -10.92 -8.92 0.23
CA ALA A 237 -11.04 -10.01 -0.73
C ALA A 237 -11.20 -9.50 -2.18
N THR A 238 -12.04 -8.49 -2.38
CA THR A 238 -12.25 -7.89 -3.70
C THR A 238 -11.09 -7.02 -4.18
N HIS A 239 -10.29 -6.48 -3.24
CA HIS A 239 -9.06 -5.75 -3.50
C HIS A 239 -8.08 -6.66 -4.23
N ALA A 240 -7.75 -7.80 -3.62
CA ALA A 240 -6.82 -8.78 -4.20
C ALA A 240 -7.27 -9.24 -5.60
N LEU A 241 -8.57 -9.50 -5.77
CA LEU A 241 -9.13 -9.86 -7.08
C LEU A 241 -8.94 -8.75 -8.12
N TYR A 242 -9.20 -7.50 -7.73
CA TYR A 242 -9.09 -6.37 -8.65
C TYR A 242 -7.65 -6.15 -9.10
N GLU A 243 -6.71 -6.15 -8.17
CA GLU A 243 -5.31 -5.94 -8.48
C GLU A 243 -4.71 -7.08 -9.31
N GLY A 244 -5.01 -8.33 -8.95
CA GLY A 244 -4.61 -9.49 -9.75
C GLY A 244 -5.12 -9.38 -11.19
N TYR A 245 -6.36 -8.95 -11.37
CA TYR A 245 -6.92 -8.68 -12.70
C TYR A 245 -6.17 -7.57 -13.45
N VAL A 246 -5.89 -6.43 -12.82
CA VAL A 246 -5.17 -5.33 -13.49
C VAL A 246 -3.78 -5.79 -13.92
N GLN A 247 -3.08 -6.57 -13.09
CA GLN A 247 -1.77 -7.12 -13.41
C GLN A 247 -1.81 -8.13 -14.55
N ASP A 248 -2.70 -9.12 -14.45
CA ASP A 248 -2.81 -10.20 -15.42
C ASP A 248 -3.16 -9.67 -16.81
N LYS A 249 -3.94 -8.57 -16.85
CA LYS A 249 -4.40 -7.95 -18.10
C LYS A 249 -3.57 -6.73 -18.51
N PHE A 250 -2.55 -6.34 -17.75
CA PHE A 250 -1.85 -5.08 -17.96
C PHE A 250 -1.25 -4.94 -19.36
N THR A 251 -0.65 -6.04 -19.86
CA THR A 251 -0.01 -6.11 -21.17
C THR A 251 -0.92 -6.66 -22.26
N ASP A 252 -2.14 -7.07 -21.92
CA ASP A 252 -3.09 -7.61 -22.88
C ASP A 252 -3.63 -6.47 -23.77
N PRO A 253 -3.40 -6.52 -25.09
CA PRO A 253 -3.88 -5.48 -26.00
C PRO A 253 -5.40 -5.38 -26.09
N GLU A 254 -6.15 -6.43 -25.75
CA GLU A 254 -7.61 -6.40 -25.72
C GLU A 254 -8.14 -5.49 -24.59
N TYR A 255 -7.41 -5.43 -23.48
CA TYR A 255 -7.73 -4.60 -22.32
C TYR A 255 -7.13 -3.20 -22.43
N GLY A 256 -5.97 -3.07 -23.08
CA GLY A 256 -5.39 -1.78 -23.44
C GLY A 256 -4.88 -0.95 -22.26
N PHE A 257 -4.60 -1.56 -21.09
CA PHE A 257 -4.16 -0.86 -19.89
C PHE A 257 -2.81 -0.17 -20.05
N LYS A 258 -1.78 -0.90 -20.49
CA LYS A 258 -0.48 -0.28 -20.81
C LYS A 258 -0.59 0.74 -21.95
N ALA A 259 -1.44 0.49 -22.94
CA ALA A 259 -1.67 1.43 -24.04
C ALA A 259 -2.33 2.74 -23.56
N ALA A 260 -3.22 2.69 -22.57
CA ALA A 260 -3.82 3.85 -21.94
C ALA A 260 -2.77 4.76 -21.30
N LEU A 261 -1.74 4.20 -20.66
CA LEU A 261 -0.62 4.98 -20.12
C LEU A 261 0.21 5.65 -21.22
N VAL A 262 0.59 4.90 -22.25
CA VAL A 262 1.40 5.43 -23.36
C VAL A 262 0.66 6.56 -24.09
N SER A 263 -0.64 6.39 -24.32
CA SER A 263 -1.49 7.36 -25.01
C SER A 263 -1.98 8.52 -24.14
N ALA A 264 -1.81 8.45 -22.82
CA ALA A 264 -2.20 9.53 -21.91
C ALA A 264 -1.54 10.86 -22.31
N PRO A 265 -2.26 11.99 -22.22
CA PRO A 265 -1.73 13.28 -22.62
C PRO A 265 -0.53 13.65 -21.74
N ASN A 266 0.45 14.35 -22.32
CA ASN A 266 1.61 14.87 -21.59
C ASN A 266 1.28 16.17 -20.81
N THR A 267 0.01 16.35 -20.47
CA THR A 267 -0.52 17.52 -19.75
C THR A 267 -0.84 17.10 -18.33
N GLY A 268 -0.33 17.86 -17.36
CA GLY A 268 -0.62 17.66 -15.94
C GLY A 268 -0.77 18.99 -15.23
N GLY A 269 -1.00 18.93 -13.93
CA GLY A 269 -1.09 20.07 -13.05
C GLY A 269 0.26 20.48 -12.47
N VAL A 270 0.20 21.24 -11.38
CA VAL A 270 1.36 21.59 -10.56
C VAL A 270 1.10 21.06 -9.17
N ILE A 271 1.94 20.13 -8.71
CA ILE A 271 1.93 19.70 -7.31
C ILE A 271 2.70 20.75 -6.49
N SER A 272 2.02 21.37 -5.52
CA SER A 272 2.67 22.20 -4.49
C SER A 272 2.78 21.46 -3.16
N ASP A 273 1.83 20.56 -2.88
CA ASP A 273 1.80 19.68 -1.73
C ASP A 273 1.43 18.26 -2.18
N PRO A 274 2.40 17.32 -2.17
CA PRO A 274 2.15 15.95 -2.62
C PRO A 274 1.04 15.23 -1.84
N ALA A 275 0.92 15.44 -0.52
CA ALA A 275 -0.12 14.80 0.29
C ALA A 275 -1.52 15.27 -0.11
N SER A 276 -1.73 16.59 -0.25
CA SER A 276 -3.00 17.13 -0.74
C SER A 276 -3.34 16.62 -2.15
N SER A 277 -2.34 16.46 -3.01
CA SER A 277 -2.52 15.94 -4.37
C SER A 277 -2.92 14.46 -4.35
N ALA A 278 -2.23 13.65 -3.55
CA ALA A 278 -2.56 12.23 -3.32
C ALA A 278 -3.99 12.06 -2.79
N ARG A 279 -4.43 12.88 -1.83
CA ARG A 279 -5.83 12.90 -1.36
C ARG A 279 -6.83 13.30 -2.46
N GLY A 280 -6.46 14.23 -3.33
CA GLY A 280 -7.27 14.61 -4.49
C GLY A 280 -7.44 13.46 -5.50
N LEU A 281 -6.37 12.70 -5.76
CA LEU A 281 -6.42 11.51 -6.59
C LEU A 281 -7.25 10.39 -5.93
N ALA A 282 -7.11 10.20 -4.62
CA ALA A 282 -7.93 9.27 -3.85
C ALA A 282 -9.43 9.63 -3.90
N LEU A 283 -9.77 10.91 -3.84
CA LEU A 283 -11.15 11.36 -4.02
C LEU A 283 -11.66 10.95 -5.41
N TYR A 284 -10.86 11.09 -6.46
CA TYR A 284 -11.25 10.67 -7.81
C TYR A 284 -11.45 9.14 -7.89
N SER A 285 -10.51 8.35 -7.38
CA SER A 285 -10.58 6.88 -7.48
C SER A 285 -11.67 6.27 -6.59
N SER A 286 -11.93 6.85 -5.42
CA SER A 286 -13.01 6.42 -4.51
C SER A 286 -14.39 6.48 -5.15
N LEU A 287 -14.62 7.39 -6.12
CA LEU A 287 -15.90 7.48 -6.84
C LEU A 287 -16.18 6.24 -7.71
N MET A 288 -15.13 5.52 -8.14
CA MET A 288 -15.27 4.30 -8.93
C MET A 288 -15.48 3.05 -8.06
N TYR A 289 -15.10 3.12 -6.77
CA TYR A 289 -15.12 1.96 -5.88
C TYR A 289 -16.49 1.27 -5.81
N PRO A 290 -17.63 1.94 -5.52
CA PRO A 290 -18.90 1.24 -5.32
C PRO A 290 -19.35 0.42 -6.54
N ALA A 291 -19.13 0.92 -7.75
CA ALA A 291 -19.53 0.25 -8.98
C ALA A 291 -18.60 -0.93 -9.33
N LEU A 292 -17.28 -0.75 -9.13
CA LEU A 292 -16.30 -1.82 -9.31
C LEU A 292 -16.51 -2.93 -8.28
N GLN A 293 -16.69 -2.56 -7.01
CA GLN A 293 -17.01 -3.47 -5.91
C GLN A 293 -18.27 -4.29 -6.20
N ALA A 294 -19.35 -3.63 -6.62
CA ALA A 294 -20.58 -4.30 -6.99
C ALA A 294 -20.39 -5.27 -8.17
N SER A 295 -19.58 -4.89 -9.16
CA SER A 295 -19.29 -5.75 -10.32
C SER A 295 -18.61 -7.06 -9.87
N ILE A 296 -17.58 -6.97 -9.03
CA ILE A 296 -16.86 -8.14 -8.50
C ILE A 296 -17.77 -8.99 -7.61
N ALA A 297 -18.49 -8.36 -6.68
CA ALA A 297 -19.33 -9.07 -5.71
C ALA A 297 -20.53 -9.79 -6.35
N THR A 298 -21.09 -9.25 -7.44
CA THR A 298 -22.29 -9.80 -8.09
C THR A 298 -21.99 -10.68 -9.30
N ASN A 299 -20.81 -10.56 -9.92
CA ASN A 299 -20.37 -11.37 -11.06
C ASN A 299 -18.92 -11.89 -10.88
N PRO A 300 -18.64 -12.73 -9.87
CA PRO A 300 -17.26 -13.08 -9.49
C PRO A 300 -16.45 -13.80 -10.59
N LEU A 301 -17.11 -14.42 -11.59
CA LEU A 301 -16.44 -15.16 -12.67
C LEU A 301 -16.26 -14.35 -13.97
N GLY A 302 -16.92 -13.21 -14.12
CA GLY A 302 -16.96 -12.47 -15.39
C GLY A 302 -16.84 -10.95 -15.27
N TRP A 303 -16.72 -10.41 -14.05
CA TRP A 303 -16.70 -8.97 -13.80
C TRP A 303 -15.60 -8.22 -14.59
N GLY A 304 -14.43 -8.84 -14.79
CA GLY A 304 -13.32 -8.23 -15.55
C GLY A 304 -13.62 -8.02 -17.04
N GLU A 305 -14.60 -8.74 -17.59
CA GLU A 305 -15.00 -8.59 -18.99
C GLU A 305 -15.97 -7.42 -19.21
N GLU A 306 -16.53 -6.85 -18.14
CA GLU A 306 -17.50 -5.78 -18.21
C GLU A 306 -16.87 -4.51 -18.81
N PRO A 307 -17.50 -3.87 -19.83
CA PRO A 307 -16.97 -2.67 -20.46
C PRO A 307 -16.68 -1.53 -19.48
N PHE A 308 -17.54 -1.38 -18.46
CA PHE A 308 -17.35 -0.38 -17.40
C PHE A 308 -16.04 -0.62 -16.65
N VAL A 309 -15.78 -1.86 -16.20
CA VAL A 309 -14.57 -2.21 -15.45
C VAL A 309 -13.32 -1.88 -16.27
N LYS A 310 -13.26 -2.31 -17.54
CA LYS A 310 -12.15 -1.99 -18.45
C LYS A 310 -11.93 -0.47 -18.58
N SER A 311 -12.99 0.29 -18.85
CA SER A 311 -12.90 1.74 -19.03
C SER A 311 -12.50 2.49 -17.76
N ALA A 312 -13.06 2.11 -16.61
CA ALA A 312 -12.73 2.68 -15.31
C ALA A 312 -11.26 2.40 -14.95
N THR A 313 -10.77 1.17 -15.12
CA THR A 313 -9.36 0.83 -14.89
C THR A 313 -8.42 1.67 -15.77
N GLN A 314 -8.73 1.83 -17.05
CA GLN A 314 -7.93 2.68 -17.94
C GLN A 314 -7.87 4.14 -17.47
N ASP A 315 -8.98 4.69 -16.99
CA ASP A 315 -9.03 6.08 -16.53
C ASP A 315 -8.30 6.27 -15.19
N LEU A 316 -8.43 5.32 -14.27
CA LEU A 316 -7.66 5.29 -13.01
C LEU A 316 -6.15 5.28 -13.30
N LEU A 317 -5.69 4.41 -14.20
CA LEU A 317 -4.29 4.32 -14.61
C LEU A 317 -3.78 5.63 -15.25
N LYS A 318 -4.57 6.25 -16.15
CA LYS A 318 -4.22 7.55 -16.75
C LYS A 318 -4.09 8.64 -15.69
N MET A 319 -5.02 8.68 -14.73
CA MET A 319 -5.00 9.68 -13.67
C MET A 319 -3.81 9.49 -12.73
N GLY A 320 -3.50 8.25 -12.34
CA GLY A 320 -2.29 7.93 -11.58
C GLY A 320 -1.01 8.39 -12.31
N LEU A 321 -0.93 8.15 -13.62
CA LEU A 321 0.19 8.61 -14.44
C LEU A 321 0.35 10.13 -14.47
N ILE A 322 -0.76 10.87 -14.63
CA ILE A 322 -0.74 12.34 -14.65
C ILE A 322 -0.16 12.89 -13.33
N TYR A 323 -0.58 12.33 -12.19
CA TYR A 323 -0.05 12.76 -10.90
C TYR A 323 1.42 12.37 -10.70
N ASN A 324 1.85 11.19 -11.16
CA ASN A 324 3.26 10.81 -11.13
C ASN A 324 4.11 11.72 -12.02
N MET A 325 3.61 12.10 -13.19
CA MET A 325 4.26 13.09 -14.05
C MET A 325 4.46 14.43 -13.33
N ASP A 326 3.51 14.86 -12.52
CA ASP A 326 3.61 16.11 -11.76
C ASP A 326 4.53 15.97 -10.52
N LEU A 327 4.67 14.76 -9.97
CA LEU A 327 5.67 14.45 -8.94
C LEU A 327 7.10 14.54 -9.48
N VAL A 328 7.33 14.11 -10.72
CA VAL A 328 8.62 14.32 -11.39
C VAL A 328 8.94 15.81 -11.40
N ASP A 329 8.03 16.62 -11.93
CA ASP A 329 8.22 18.07 -12.02
C ASP A 329 8.42 18.70 -10.64
N TYR A 330 7.69 18.24 -9.62
CA TYR A 330 7.86 18.68 -8.23
C TYR A 330 9.24 18.37 -7.67
N ALA A 331 9.79 17.19 -7.93
CA ALA A 331 11.06 16.76 -7.35
C ALA A 331 12.27 17.37 -8.09
N THR A 332 12.14 17.63 -9.39
CA THR A 332 13.28 18.05 -10.22
C THR A 332 13.36 19.56 -10.47
N ASN A 333 12.24 20.29 -10.39
CA ASN A 333 12.20 21.75 -10.54
C ASN A 333 12.11 22.44 -9.18
#